data_AF-A0A919I7V8-F1
#
_entry.id   AF-A0A919I7V8-F1
#
_cell.length_a   1.000
_cell.length_b   1.000
_cell.length_c   1.000
_cell.angle_alpha   90.00
_cell.angle_beta   90.00
_cell.angle_gamma   90.00
#
_symmetry.space_group_name_H-M   'P 1'
#
loop_
_entity.id
_entity.type
_entity.pdbx_description
1 polymer ?
#
loop_
_entity_poly.entity_id
_entity_poly.type
_entity_poly.pdbx_seq_one_letter_code
_entity_poly.pdbx_strand_id
1 'polypeptide(L)'
;MPGTLPYMKIYSQCLNADVKNAMALAKQSEATTERDKAFLKEITLRFGETSDNSVFLEKRKSSINDILKLYRDYWRLALLNPEKNYDSLLRRNLSVALSKEFKFARGSKNILSDDTLDIYLKKLIQSRELKTTGFGKTGKLFDLLVWRNEKDTTYDFSVRDEVIHSKVVFMTDFVTLGWEEYATLDRFYPGGWATKTALYCVRKAYNLKSESFLISYLCHEARHFSDFVLFPKLGSADLEYRAKLTELSLLNDDLFKIISFFIENSDRASENGHSVANYFAIRNLSEAIFKTEFERDIEKWKKIPAKEIHEASYGILKKNTEQLSALGKDVEEFIKKSIK
;
A
#
# COMPACT_ATOMS: atom_id res chain seq x y z
N MET A 1 10.78 25.55 12.27
CA MET A 1 10.65 26.04 10.89
C MET A 1 10.41 24.84 9.98
N PRO A 2 9.53 24.91 8.96
CA PRO A 2 9.46 23.86 7.96
C PRO A 2 10.84 23.74 7.30
N GLY A 3 11.36 22.51 7.18
CA GLY A 3 12.66 22.28 6.53
C GLY A 3 12.63 22.66 5.05
N THR A 4 13.79 23.00 4.49
CA THR A 4 13.91 23.44 3.08
C THR A 4 14.03 22.27 2.10
N LEU A 5 14.21 21.04 2.60
CA LEU A 5 14.27 19.87 1.75
C LEU A 5 12.90 19.59 1.11
N PRO A 6 12.85 19.18 -0.18
CA PRO A 6 11.63 18.76 -0.85
C PRO A 6 11.23 17.34 -0.43
N TYR A 7 11.00 17.12 0.87
CA TYR A 7 10.77 15.81 1.49
C TYR A 7 9.78 14.94 0.71
N MET A 8 8.62 15.48 0.35
CA MET A 8 7.59 14.71 -0.36
C MET A 8 8.05 14.27 -1.75
N LYS A 9 8.84 15.07 -2.46
CA LYS A 9 9.44 14.67 -3.75
C LYS A 9 10.48 13.57 -3.53
N ILE A 10 11.33 13.70 -2.51
CA ILE A 10 12.33 12.68 -2.17
C ILE A 10 11.64 11.35 -1.82
N TYR A 11 10.64 11.37 -0.94
CA TYR A 11 9.88 10.18 -0.58
C TYR A 11 9.11 9.58 -1.75
N SER A 12 8.54 10.40 -2.64
CA SER A 12 7.89 9.92 -3.86
C SER A 12 8.87 9.14 -4.75
N GLN A 13 10.11 9.62 -4.91
CA GLN A 13 11.15 8.86 -5.63
C GLN A 13 11.51 7.55 -4.92
N CYS A 14 11.64 7.56 -3.59
CA CYS A 14 11.84 6.34 -2.81
C CYS A 14 10.70 5.31 -3.02
N LEU A 15 9.44 5.75 -3.00
CA LEU A 15 8.25 4.91 -3.20
C LEU A 15 8.09 4.44 -4.66
N ASN A 16 8.72 5.12 -5.62
CA ASN A 16 8.83 4.63 -7.00
C ASN A 16 9.93 3.58 -7.18
N ALA A 17 10.56 3.16 -6.08
CA ALA A 17 11.74 2.31 -6.01
C ALA A 17 12.99 2.90 -6.68
N ASP A 18 13.09 4.24 -6.75
CA ASP A 18 14.19 4.97 -7.39
C ASP A 18 14.91 5.88 -6.37
N VAL A 19 15.66 5.25 -5.47
CA VAL A 19 16.41 6.00 -4.45
C VAL A 19 17.60 6.73 -5.07
N LYS A 20 18.06 6.35 -6.27
CA LYS A 20 19.11 7.08 -6.99
C LYS A 20 18.68 8.53 -7.26
N ASN A 21 17.47 8.73 -7.78
CA ASN A 21 16.91 10.06 -7.99
C ASN A 21 16.55 10.76 -6.67
N ALA A 22 16.07 10.01 -5.67
CA ALA A 22 15.84 10.56 -4.32
C ALA A 22 17.12 11.17 -3.72
N MET A 23 18.25 10.47 -3.84
CA MET A 23 19.56 10.93 -3.36
C MET A 23 20.09 12.12 -4.15
N ALA A 24 19.83 12.19 -5.46
CA ALA A 24 20.20 13.36 -6.26
C ALA A 24 19.45 14.62 -5.80
N LEU A 25 18.13 14.52 -5.57
CA LEU A 25 17.32 15.60 -5.00
C LEU A 25 17.81 16.02 -3.61
N ALA A 26 18.12 15.04 -2.76
CA ALA A 26 18.62 15.30 -1.41
C ALA A 26 19.97 16.06 -1.42
N LYS A 27 20.90 15.71 -2.33
CA LYS A 27 22.21 16.36 -2.46
C LYS A 27 22.17 17.78 -3.03
N GLN A 28 21.19 18.08 -3.89
CA GLN A 28 21.04 19.41 -4.50
C GLN A 28 20.35 20.42 -3.57
N SER A 29 19.83 19.96 -2.44
CA SER A 29 19.04 20.79 -1.53
C SER A 29 19.88 21.26 -0.34
N GLU A 30 19.75 22.53 0.04
CA GLU A 30 20.41 23.05 1.24
C GLU A 30 19.69 22.58 2.51
N ALA A 31 20.44 21.99 3.44
CA ALA A 31 19.93 21.60 4.76
C ALA A 31 20.01 22.78 5.73
N THR A 32 18.89 23.48 5.92
CA THR A 32 18.82 24.69 6.72
C THR A 32 18.37 24.44 8.16
N THR A 33 17.79 23.27 8.44
CA THR A 33 17.31 22.88 9.77
C THR A 33 18.01 21.64 10.32
N GLU A 34 17.99 21.44 11.64
CA GLU A 34 18.50 20.21 12.27
C GLU A 34 17.76 18.95 11.78
N ARG A 35 16.47 19.09 11.44
CA ARG A 35 15.70 18.03 10.81
C ARG A 35 16.25 17.66 9.43
N ASP A 36 16.59 18.66 8.61
CA ASP A 36 17.18 18.44 7.29
C ASP A 36 18.54 17.75 7.41
N LYS A 37 19.40 18.23 8.32
CA LYS A 37 20.72 17.62 8.58
C LYS A 37 20.60 16.17 9.04
N ALA A 38 19.68 15.89 9.98
CA ALA A 38 19.44 14.54 10.47
C ALA A 38 18.92 13.61 9.36
N PHE A 39 18.01 14.11 8.52
CA PHE A 39 17.49 13.37 7.37
C PHE A 39 18.60 13.05 6.35
N LEU A 40 19.39 14.04 5.94
CA LEU A 40 20.50 13.85 5.00
C LEU A 40 21.55 12.89 5.54
N LYS A 41 21.85 12.97 6.83
CA LYS A 41 22.76 12.03 7.50
C LYS A 41 22.22 10.59 7.39
N GLU A 42 20.98 10.36 7.79
CA GLU A 42 20.41 9.01 7.83
C GLU A 42 20.24 8.41 6.42
N ILE A 43 19.77 9.19 5.44
CA ILE A 43 19.63 8.69 4.05
C ILE A 43 21.00 8.38 3.43
N THR A 44 22.04 9.16 3.78
CA THR A 44 23.42 8.90 3.35
C THR A 44 24.00 7.65 4.01
N LEU A 45 23.76 7.44 5.31
CA LEU A 45 24.18 6.20 5.98
C LEU A 45 23.52 4.96 5.36
N ARG A 46 22.27 5.09 4.90
CA ARG A 46 21.52 3.98 4.31
C ARG A 46 21.91 3.69 2.86
N PHE A 47 22.06 4.72 2.03
CA PHE A 47 22.17 4.59 0.57
C PHE A 47 23.43 5.21 -0.04
N GLY A 48 24.17 6.02 0.71
CA GLY A 48 25.31 6.79 0.19
C GLY A 48 26.63 6.04 0.13
N GLU A 49 26.81 4.98 0.93
CA GLU A 49 28.08 4.23 1.02
C GLU A 49 28.03 2.88 0.27
N THR A 50 29.06 2.04 0.41
CA THR A 50 29.10 0.70 -0.21
C THR A 50 28.15 -0.28 0.49
N SER A 51 27.93 -0.10 1.79
CA SER A 51 26.97 -0.82 2.62
C SER A 51 25.94 0.12 3.25
N ASP A 52 24.87 -0.44 3.81
CA ASP A 52 23.98 0.32 4.70
C ASP A 52 24.57 0.31 6.12
N ASN A 53 25.00 1.49 6.55
CA ASN A 53 25.60 1.80 7.85
C ASN A 53 24.61 2.53 8.77
N SER A 54 23.32 2.50 8.45
CA SER A 54 22.26 3.05 9.28
C SER A 54 21.87 2.10 10.42
N VAL A 55 21.11 2.64 11.38
CA VAL A 55 20.61 1.89 12.55
C VAL A 55 19.39 1.01 12.24
N PHE A 56 19.07 0.77 10.96
CA PHE A 56 17.85 0.08 10.54
C PHE A 56 17.70 -1.31 11.18
N LEU A 57 18.74 -2.14 11.10
CA LEU A 57 18.75 -3.49 11.68
C LEU A 57 18.83 -3.45 13.20
N GLU A 58 19.58 -2.50 13.78
CA GLU A 58 19.74 -2.37 15.22
C GLU A 58 18.41 -2.05 15.92
N LYS A 59 17.64 -1.09 15.37
CA LYS A 59 16.29 -0.74 15.85
C LYS A 59 15.27 -1.87 15.72
N ARG A 60 15.56 -2.87 14.87
CA ARG A 60 14.66 -3.98 14.51
C ARG A 60 15.18 -5.34 14.95
N LYS A 61 16.09 -5.34 15.94
CA LYS A 61 16.72 -6.55 16.44
C LYS A 61 15.66 -7.56 16.88
N SER A 62 15.71 -8.75 16.31
CA SER A 62 14.76 -9.82 16.56
C SER A 62 15.38 -11.19 16.31
N SER A 63 14.61 -12.24 16.59
CA SER A 63 14.96 -13.64 16.33
C SER A 63 15.10 -13.99 14.84
N ILE A 64 14.78 -13.07 13.91
CA ILE A 64 14.85 -13.25 12.46
C ILE A 64 15.86 -12.30 11.79
N ASN A 65 16.82 -11.75 12.54
CA ASN A 65 17.79 -10.76 12.03
C ASN A 65 18.48 -11.18 10.73
N ASP A 66 18.86 -12.45 10.61
CA ASP A 66 19.53 -12.95 9.40
C ASP A 66 18.62 -12.86 8.18
N ILE A 67 17.33 -13.16 8.33
CA ILE A 67 16.33 -13.03 7.26
C ILE A 67 16.09 -11.56 6.93
N LEU A 68 15.90 -10.70 7.95
CA LEU A 68 15.68 -9.27 7.74
C LEU A 68 16.88 -8.62 7.02
N LYS A 69 18.10 -9.04 7.34
CA LYS A 69 19.30 -8.58 6.65
C LYS A 69 19.29 -8.94 5.16
N LEU A 70 18.86 -10.15 4.79
CA LEU A 70 18.75 -10.55 3.37
C LEU A 70 17.77 -9.66 2.60
N TYR A 71 16.61 -9.38 3.19
CA TYR A 71 15.62 -8.48 2.60
C TYR A 71 16.12 -7.04 2.52
N ARG A 72 16.73 -6.52 3.60
CA ARG A 72 17.34 -5.18 3.62
C ARG A 72 18.38 -5.03 2.52
N ASP A 73 19.30 -5.98 2.39
CA ASP A 73 20.36 -5.97 1.38
C ASP A 73 19.76 -6.02 -0.04
N TYR A 74 18.72 -6.83 -0.26
CA TYR A 74 17.96 -6.88 -1.51
C TYR A 74 17.28 -5.53 -1.82
N TRP A 75 16.52 -4.97 -0.88
CA TRP A 75 15.84 -3.68 -1.05
C TRP A 75 16.86 -2.60 -1.40
N ARG A 76 17.97 -2.53 -0.66
CA ARG A 76 19.03 -1.55 -0.94
C ARG A 76 19.57 -1.65 -2.36
N LEU A 77 19.87 -2.85 -2.83
CA LEU A 77 20.39 -3.08 -4.19
C LEU A 77 19.37 -2.66 -5.25
N ALA A 78 18.12 -3.09 -5.10
CA ALA A 78 17.04 -2.80 -6.03
C ALA A 78 16.72 -1.29 -6.08
N LEU A 79 16.68 -0.63 -4.93
CA LEU A 79 16.40 0.81 -4.82
C LEU A 79 17.51 1.69 -5.39
N LEU A 80 18.78 1.26 -5.31
CA LEU A 80 19.93 1.98 -5.85
C LEU A 80 20.14 1.76 -7.36
N ASN A 81 19.64 0.64 -7.89
CA ASN A 81 19.81 0.24 -9.28
C ASN A 81 18.45 -0.23 -9.84
N PRO A 82 17.46 0.67 -9.96
CA PRO A 82 16.09 0.32 -10.38
C PRO A 82 16.02 -0.33 -11.78
N GLU A 83 17.05 -0.13 -12.60
CA GLU A 83 17.17 -0.75 -13.92
C GLU A 83 17.58 -2.24 -13.89
N LYS A 84 17.98 -2.77 -12.73
CA LYS A 84 18.43 -4.16 -12.56
C LYS A 84 17.45 -4.97 -11.74
N ASN A 85 17.33 -6.26 -12.08
CA ASN A 85 16.52 -7.20 -11.34
C ASN A 85 17.39 -8.02 -10.35
N TYR A 86 17.09 -7.92 -9.06
CA TYR A 86 17.78 -8.64 -7.98
C TYR A 86 16.94 -9.79 -7.37
N ASP A 87 15.79 -10.12 -7.94
CA ASP A 87 14.87 -11.11 -7.40
C ASP A 87 15.52 -12.49 -7.27
N SER A 88 16.22 -12.95 -8.32
CA SER A 88 16.95 -14.22 -8.32
C SER A 88 18.03 -14.28 -7.24
N LEU A 89 18.64 -13.14 -6.89
CA LEU A 89 19.62 -13.06 -5.82
C LEU A 89 18.96 -13.25 -4.44
N LEU A 90 17.84 -12.56 -4.18
CA LEU A 90 17.08 -12.73 -2.93
C LEU A 90 16.63 -14.19 -2.78
N ARG A 91 16.03 -14.77 -3.83
CA ARG A 91 15.57 -16.16 -3.84
C ARG A 91 16.67 -17.14 -3.52
N ARG A 92 17.83 -16.99 -4.15
CA ARG A 92 18.98 -17.84 -3.89
C ARG A 92 19.45 -17.72 -2.44
N ASN A 93 19.56 -16.49 -1.93
CA ASN A 93 20.04 -16.25 -0.56
C ASN A 93 19.05 -16.81 0.48
N LEU A 94 17.75 -16.60 0.29
CA LEU A 94 16.70 -17.18 1.14
C LEU A 94 16.69 -18.70 1.04
N SER A 95 16.83 -19.27 -0.17
CA SER A 95 16.90 -20.72 -0.37
C SER A 95 18.04 -21.33 0.44
N VAL A 96 19.22 -20.71 0.42
CA VAL A 96 20.38 -21.15 1.21
C VAL A 96 20.11 -21.04 2.72
N ALA A 97 19.57 -19.90 3.17
CA ALA A 97 19.27 -19.68 4.59
C ALA A 97 18.25 -20.69 5.13
N LEU A 98 17.14 -20.88 4.42
CA LEU A 98 16.08 -21.82 4.80
C LEU A 98 16.54 -23.28 4.69
N SER A 99 17.32 -23.64 3.68
CA SER A 99 17.88 -24.98 3.56
C SER A 99 18.80 -25.33 4.73
N LYS A 100 19.57 -24.36 5.22
CA LYS A 100 20.41 -24.52 6.40
C LYS A 100 19.58 -24.69 7.68
N GLU A 101 18.57 -23.83 7.87
CA GLU A 101 17.69 -23.86 9.05
C GLU A 101 16.91 -25.18 9.16
N PHE A 102 16.33 -25.65 8.05
CA PHE A 102 15.51 -26.86 8.01
C PHE A 102 16.28 -28.14 7.66
N LYS A 103 17.62 -28.05 7.53
CA LYS A 103 18.52 -29.18 7.24
C LYS A 103 18.08 -29.99 6.02
N PHE A 104 17.70 -29.34 4.92
CA PHE A 104 17.44 -30.04 3.67
C PHE A 104 18.70 -30.82 3.23
N ALA A 105 18.50 -31.97 2.56
CA ALA A 105 19.59 -32.84 2.16
C ALA A 105 20.65 -32.06 1.36
N ARG A 106 21.92 -32.16 1.79
CA ARG A 106 23.06 -31.51 1.13
C ARG A 106 23.14 -32.02 -0.31
N GLY A 107 22.75 -31.18 -1.27
CA GLY A 107 22.75 -31.54 -2.68
C GLY A 107 21.69 -30.84 -3.52
N SER A 108 20.63 -30.28 -2.93
CA SER A 108 19.69 -29.44 -3.67
C SER A 108 20.33 -28.07 -3.95
N LYS A 109 21.09 -27.97 -5.04
CA LYS A 109 21.50 -26.68 -5.64
C LYS A 109 20.30 -25.88 -6.19
N ASN A 110 19.09 -26.38 -6.00
CA ASN A 110 17.89 -25.80 -6.56
C ASN A 110 17.48 -24.59 -5.73
N ILE A 111 17.37 -23.45 -6.40
CA ILE A 111 16.63 -22.30 -5.90
C ILE A 111 15.21 -22.81 -5.61
N LEU A 112 14.73 -22.62 -4.38
CA LEU A 112 13.37 -23.00 -3.98
C LEU A 112 12.37 -22.19 -4.81
N SER A 113 11.25 -22.81 -5.21
CA SER A 113 10.16 -22.08 -5.86
C SER A 113 9.53 -21.07 -4.89
N ASP A 114 8.81 -20.08 -5.42
CA ASP A 114 8.08 -19.06 -4.66
C ASP A 114 7.23 -19.68 -3.55
N ASP A 115 6.43 -20.68 -3.91
CA ASP A 115 5.55 -21.37 -2.97
C ASP A 115 6.34 -22.05 -1.85
N THR A 116 7.49 -22.63 -2.19
CA THR A 116 8.35 -23.29 -1.21
C THR A 116 9.04 -22.25 -0.31
N LEU A 117 9.48 -21.12 -0.87
CA LEU A 117 10.01 -20.00 -0.10
C LEU A 117 8.94 -19.45 0.85
N ASP A 118 7.71 -19.23 0.40
CA ASP A 118 6.60 -18.74 1.21
C ASP A 118 6.31 -19.67 2.40
N ILE A 119 6.15 -20.97 2.13
CA ILE A 119 5.85 -21.98 3.16
C ILE A 119 6.93 -22.00 4.23
N TYR A 120 8.21 -22.12 3.84
CA TYR A 120 9.30 -22.26 4.81
C TYR A 120 9.67 -20.95 5.49
N LEU A 121 9.50 -19.80 4.82
CA LEU A 121 9.66 -18.49 5.44
C LEU A 121 8.61 -18.26 6.53
N LYS A 122 7.33 -18.52 6.23
CA LYS A 122 6.24 -18.48 7.21
C LYS A 122 6.51 -19.41 8.37
N LYS A 123 6.89 -20.66 8.10
CA LYS A 123 7.21 -21.66 9.14
C LYS A 123 8.35 -21.20 10.05
N LEU A 124 9.43 -20.64 9.48
CA LEU A 124 10.55 -20.11 10.26
C LEU A 124 10.08 -18.96 11.16
N ILE A 125 9.41 -17.96 10.60
CA ILE A 125 8.97 -16.77 11.35
C ILE A 125 7.98 -17.17 12.47
N GLN A 126 7.01 -18.03 12.17
CA GLN A 126 6.05 -18.55 13.15
C GLN A 126 6.71 -19.37 14.26
N SER A 127 7.77 -20.13 13.96
CA SER A 127 8.54 -20.86 14.99
C SER A 127 9.25 -19.94 15.98
N ARG A 128 9.35 -18.65 15.67
CA ARG A 128 9.93 -17.61 16.52
C ARG A 128 8.87 -16.71 17.18
N GLU A 129 7.62 -17.18 17.26
CA GLU A 129 6.48 -16.46 17.83
C GLU A 129 6.18 -15.12 17.13
N LEU A 130 6.46 -15.06 15.83
CA LEU A 130 6.23 -13.92 14.97
C LEU A 130 5.20 -14.26 13.89
N LYS A 131 4.65 -13.23 13.26
CA LYS A 131 3.68 -13.34 12.15
C LYS A 131 4.20 -12.59 10.94
N THR A 132 3.77 -12.99 9.75
CA THR A 132 4.24 -12.39 8.49
C THR A 132 3.23 -12.55 7.37
N THR A 133 3.30 -11.65 6.38
CA THR A 133 2.62 -11.79 5.09
C THR A 133 3.19 -12.94 4.25
N GLY A 134 4.43 -13.36 4.52
CA GLY A 134 5.11 -14.43 3.80
C GLY A 134 6.01 -13.93 2.67
N PHE A 135 6.24 -14.77 1.67
CA PHE A 135 7.06 -14.44 0.51
C PHE A 135 6.17 -13.98 -0.65
N GLY A 136 6.33 -12.73 -1.05
CA GLY A 136 5.56 -12.13 -2.14
C GLY A 136 6.04 -10.73 -2.45
N LYS A 137 5.50 -10.13 -3.51
CA LYS A 137 5.80 -8.75 -3.88
C LYS A 137 4.74 -7.78 -3.36
N THR A 138 5.21 -6.62 -2.94
CA THR A 138 4.40 -5.41 -2.74
C THR A 138 4.89 -4.38 -3.75
N GLY A 139 4.07 -4.03 -4.74
CA GLY A 139 4.52 -3.24 -5.88
C GLY A 139 5.60 -3.98 -6.69
N LYS A 140 6.76 -3.34 -6.90
CA LYS A 140 7.83 -3.89 -7.76
C LYS A 140 8.75 -4.89 -7.04
N LEU A 141 8.82 -4.84 -5.71
CA LEU A 141 9.84 -5.52 -4.92
C LEU A 141 9.26 -6.65 -4.07
N PHE A 142 10.05 -7.70 -3.85
CA PHE A 142 9.76 -8.69 -2.80
C PHE A 142 9.79 -8.02 -1.44
N ASP A 143 8.76 -8.30 -0.66
CA ASP A 143 8.52 -7.60 0.60
C ASP A 143 8.54 -8.55 1.80
N LEU A 144 8.69 -7.98 2.98
CA LEU A 144 8.69 -8.69 4.25
C LEU A 144 8.06 -7.81 5.33
N LEU A 145 6.83 -8.13 5.70
CA LEU A 145 6.18 -7.54 6.88
C LEU A 145 6.20 -8.57 8.00
N VAL A 146 6.64 -8.16 9.19
CA VAL A 146 6.75 -9.04 10.36
C VAL A 146 6.33 -8.29 11.63
N TRP A 147 5.43 -8.90 12.40
CA TRP A 147 4.90 -8.34 13.65
C TRP A 147 4.73 -9.41 14.72
N ARG A 148 4.57 -8.98 15.97
CA ARG A 148 4.41 -9.87 17.13
C ARG A 148 2.93 -10.08 17.48
N ASN A 149 2.22 -8.98 17.66
CA ASN A 149 0.95 -8.98 18.34
C ASN A 149 -0.21 -8.72 17.39
N GLU A 150 -1.29 -9.46 17.57
CA GLU A 150 -2.55 -9.28 16.86
C GLU A 150 -3.70 -9.17 17.85
N LYS A 151 -4.70 -8.37 17.51
CA LYS A 151 -5.98 -8.35 18.19
C LYS A 151 -7.10 -8.43 17.17
N ASP A 152 -7.83 -9.53 17.22
CA ASP A 152 -9.04 -9.73 16.42
C ASP A 152 -10.18 -8.86 16.96
N THR A 153 -10.94 -8.28 16.04
CA THR A 153 -12.18 -7.55 16.30
C THR A 153 -13.08 -7.65 15.08
N THR A 154 -14.32 -7.21 15.22
CA THR A 154 -15.25 -7.07 14.10
C THR A 154 -15.68 -5.62 13.99
N TYR A 155 -15.96 -5.20 12.77
CA TYR A 155 -16.60 -3.92 12.49
C TYR A 155 -17.72 -4.12 11.48
N ASP A 156 -18.79 -3.36 11.67
CA ASP A 156 -19.92 -3.30 10.76
C ASP A 156 -19.97 -1.90 10.14
N PHE A 157 -20.04 -1.85 8.82
CA PHE A 157 -20.10 -0.59 8.06
C PHE A 157 -21.42 -0.50 7.34
N SER A 158 -22.24 0.48 7.72
CA SER A 158 -23.45 0.82 6.99
C SER A 158 -23.12 1.76 5.85
N VAL A 159 -23.06 1.25 4.63
CA VAL A 159 -23.01 2.03 3.38
C VAL A 159 -24.43 2.16 2.86
N ARG A 160 -25.17 3.12 3.44
CA ARG A 160 -26.62 3.29 3.22
C ARG A 160 -27.42 1.99 3.45
N ASP A 161 -27.88 1.35 2.39
CA ASP A 161 -28.73 0.15 2.45
C ASP A 161 -27.92 -1.15 2.59
N GLU A 162 -26.60 -1.06 2.46
CA GLU A 162 -25.68 -2.19 2.60
C GLU A 162 -25.00 -2.15 3.97
N VAL A 163 -24.92 -3.31 4.63
CA VAL A 163 -24.10 -3.50 5.82
C VAL A 163 -22.97 -4.48 5.48
N ILE A 164 -21.73 -4.03 5.61
CA ILE A 164 -20.55 -4.86 5.39
C ILE A 164 -19.99 -5.28 6.74
N HIS A 165 -19.97 -6.59 6.99
CA HIS A 165 -19.39 -7.20 8.18
C HIS A 165 -17.94 -7.61 7.89
N SER A 166 -16.99 -7.02 8.61
CA SER A 166 -15.57 -7.27 8.39
C SER A 166 -14.88 -7.73 9.67
N LYS A 167 -14.19 -8.88 9.57
CA LYS A 167 -13.17 -9.26 10.57
C LYS A 167 -11.96 -8.34 10.38
N VAL A 168 -11.52 -7.70 11.45
CA VAL A 168 -10.36 -6.81 11.45
C VAL A 168 -9.32 -7.35 12.43
N VAL A 169 -8.08 -7.45 11.98
CA VAL A 169 -6.93 -7.89 12.76
C VAL A 169 -6.02 -6.68 12.97
N PHE A 170 -5.98 -6.17 14.19
CA PHE A 170 -5.05 -5.10 14.55
C PHE A 170 -3.67 -5.67 14.81
N MET A 171 -2.72 -5.36 13.94
CA MET A 171 -1.32 -5.74 14.08
C MET A 171 -0.55 -4.67 14.84
N THR A 172 0.28 -5.09 15.77
CA THR A 172 1.12 -4.22 16.62
C THR A 172 2.48 -4.84 16.87
N ASP A 173 3.42 -4.02 17.33
CA ASP A 173 4.79 -4.43 17.68
C ASP A 173 5.51 -5.06 16.48
N PHE A 174 5.79 -4.22 15.48
CA PHE A 174 6.39 -4.62 14.22
C PHE A 174 7.91 -4.76 14.35
N VAL A 175 8.43 -5.86 13.81
CA VAL A 175 9.85 -6.01 13.50
C VAL A 175 10.19 -5.22 12.24
N THR A 176 9.36 -5.30 11.20
CA THR A 176 9.50 -4.49 9.99
C THR A 176 8.15 -4.35 9.27
N LEU A 177 7.95 -3.20 8.63
CA LEU A 177 6.81 -2.91 7.75
C LEU A 177 7.18 -2.94 6.26
N GLY A 178 8.31 -3.57 5.92
CA GLY A 178 8.67 -3.82 4.53
C GLY A 178 9.55 -2.76 3.88
N TRP A 179 9.66 -2.85 2.57
CA TRP A 179 10.65 -2.08 1.80
C TRP A 179 10.34 -0.58 1.76
N GLU A 180 9.06 -0.18 1.79
CA GLU A 180 8.67 1.24 1.83
C GLU A 180 9.14 1.92 3.12
N GLU A 181 9.00 1.21 4.25
CA GLU A 181 9.50 1.64 5.57
C GLU A 181 11.02 1.85 5.49
N TYR A 182 11.73 0.90 4.90
CA TYR A 182 13.17 0.99 4.69
C TYR A 182 13.57 2.16 3.77
N ALA A 183 12.90 2.30 2.63
CA ALA A 183 13.20 3.29 1.60
C ALA A 183 12.95 4.74 2.05
N THR A 184 11.98 4.93 2.95
CA THR A 184 11.51 6.26 3.35
C THR A 184 11.91 6.65 4.78
N LEU A 185 12.90 5.97 5.36
CA LEU A 185 13.36 6.23 6.72
C LEU A 185 12.21 6.18 7.74
N ASP A 186 11.41 5.13 7.67
CA ASP A 186 10.26 4.85 8.53
C ASP A 186 9.07 5.81 8.33
N ARG A 187 9.12 6.71 7.34
CA ARG A 187 8.07 7.72 7.11
C ARG A 187 6.80 7.12 6.51
N PHE A 188 6.94 6.30 5.49
CA PHE A 188 5.84 5.67 4.77
C PHE A 188 5.97 4.16 4.86
N TYR A 189 4.83 3.52 4.96
CA TYR A 189 4.68 2.07 5.07
C TYR A 189 3.20 1.73 4.83
N PRO A 190 2.86 0.47 4.53
CA PRO A 190 1.48 0.04 4.37
C PRO A 190 0.67 0.33 5.63
N GLY A 191 -0.51 0.95 5.48
CA GLY A 191 -1.46 1.15 6.58
C GLY A 191 -2.24 -0.12 6.93
N GLY A 192 -2.40 -1.01 5.97
CA GLY A 192 -3.10 -2.28 6.12
C GLY A 192 -3.54 -2.82 4.77
N TRP A 193 -4.27 -3.94 4.76
CA TRP A 193 -4.74 -4.59 3.53
C TRP A 193 -5.91 -5.53 3.81
N ALA A 194 -6.77 -5.74 2.81
CA ALA A 194 -7.78 -6.79 2.80
C ALA A 194 -7.22 -8.14 2.30
N THR A 195 -7.73 -9.23 2.87
CA THR A 195 -7.58 -10.60 2.35
C THR A 195 -8.97 -11.21 2.15
N LYS A 196 -9.07 -12.43 1.63
CA LYS A 196 -10.37 -13.15 1.51
C LYS A 196 -11.04 -13.45 2.85
N THR A 197 -10.35 -13.29 3.98
CA THR A 197 -10.86 -13.72 5.30
C THR A 197 -10.87 -12.61 6.37
N ALA A 198 -10.06 -11.57 6.21
CA ALA A 198 -9.96 -10.48 7.19
C ALA A 198 -9.28 -9.24 6.60
N LEU A 199 -9.51 -8.10 7.25
CA LEU A 199 -8.77 -6.85 7.08
C LEU A 199 -7.63 -6.79 8.08
N TYR A 200 -6.41 -6.57 7.63
CA TYR A 200 -5.22 -6.46 8.48
C TYR A 200 -4.84 -4.99 8.62
N CYS A 201 -4.94 -4.44 9.83
CA CYS A 201 -4.65 -3.04 10.12
C CYS A 201 -3.35 -2.86 10.88
N VAL A 202 -2.44 -2.04 10.34
CA VAL A 202 -1.25 -1.54 11.06
C VAL A 202 -1.73 -0.49 12.06
N ARG A 203 -2.02 -0.93 13.29
CA ARG A 203 -2.69 -0.11 14.31
C ARG A 203 -2.03 1.26 14.54
N LYS A 204 -0.70 1.33 14.48
CA LYS A 204 0.07 2.57 14.72
C LYS A 204 -0.12 3.63 13.63
N ALA A 205 -0.62 3.25 12.45
CA ALA A 205 -0.85 4.18 11.34
C ALA A 205 -2.07 5.09 11.57
N TYR A 206 -2.93 4.76 12.53
CA TYR A 206 -4.26 5.35 12.61
C TYR A 206 -4.66 5.88 13.99
N ASN A 207 -5.40 6.98 14.00
CA ASN A 207 -6.30 7.32 15.08
C ASN A 207 -7.62 6.56 14.85
N LEU A 208 -8.00 5.64 15.75
CA LEU A 208 -9.17 4.78 15.51
C LEU A 208 -10.53 5.49 15.50
N LYS A 209 -10.56 6.79 15.79
CA LYS A 209 -11.76 7.61 15.78
C LYS A 209 -11.84 8.55 14.58
N SER A 210 -10.81 8.64 13.74
CA SER A 210 -10.80 9.57 12.60
C SER A 210 -11.48 8.97 11.38
N GLU A 211 -12.01 9.84 10.51
CA GLU A 211 -12.51 9.43 9.19
C GLU A 211 -11.43 8.74 8.35
N SER A 212 -10.18 9.22 8.44
CA SER A 212 -9.05 8.56 7.79
C SER A 212 -8.88 7.09 8.17
N PHE A 213 -9.29 6.69 9.38
CA PHE A 213 -9.30 5.29 9.79
C PHE A 213 -10.62 4.61 9.44
N LEU A 214 -11.74 5.14 9.94
CA LEU A 214 -13.04 4.46 9.86
C LEU A 214 -13.55 4.37 8.43
N ILE A 215 -13.30 5.40 7.62
CA ILE A 215 -13.85 5.51 6.26
C ILE A 215 -12.76 5.23 5.24
N SER A 216 -11.72 6.08 5.17
CA SER A 216 -10.71 5.99 4.10
C SER A 216 -9.85 4.74 4.14
N TYR A 217 -9.73 4.09 5.30
CA TYR A 217 -9.09 2.80 5.40
C TYR A 217 -10.11 1.69 5.57
N LEU A 218 -10.91 1.73 6.65
CA LEU A 218 -11.65 0.56 7.05
C LEU A 218 -12.87 0.27 6.15
N CYS A 219 -13.69 1.27 5.82
CA CYS A 219 -14.75 1.11 4.82
C CYS A 219 -14.19 0.80 3.43
N HIS A 220 -13.07 1.42 3.06
CA HIS A 220 -12.39 1.16 1.78
C HIS A 220 -11.98 -0.31 1.65
N GLU A 221 -11.24 -0.83 2.62
CA GLU A 221 -10.81 -2.23 2.64
C GLU A 221 -12.00 -3.21 2.82
N ALA A 222 -13.03 -2.82 3.58
CA ALA A 222 -14.26 -3.59 3.70
C ALA A 222 -15.00 -3.73 2.35
N ARG A 223 -14.96 -2.70 1.49
CA ARG A 223 -15.47 -2.79 0.13
C ARG A 223 -14.69 -3.83 -0.69
N HIS A 224 -13.35 -3.82 -0.63
CA HIS A 224 -12.54 -4.86 -1.28
C HIS A 224 -12.89 -6.26 -0.77
N PHE A 225 -13.05 -6.41 0.54
CA PHE A 225 -13.46 -7.68 1.15
C PHE A 225 -14.78 -8.21 0.59
N SER A 226 -15.80 -7.33 0.49
CA SER A 226 -17.10 -7.68 -0.12
C SER A 226 -16.95 -8.00 -1.62
N ASP A 227 -16.20 -7.19 -2.35
CA ASP A 227 -16.03 -7.34 -3.80
C ASP A 227 -15.21 -8.58 -4.18
N PHE A 228 -14.29 -9.07 -3.34
CA PHE A 228 -13.60 -10.35 -3.56
C PHE A 228 -14.55 -11.55 -3.58
N VAL A 229 -15.71 -11.45 -2.92
CA VAL A 229 -16.74 -12.49 -2.91
C VAL A 229 -17.70 -12.30 -4.10
N LEU A 230 -18.13 -11.07 -4.36
CA LEU A 230 -19.09 -10.75 -5.41
C LEU A 230 -18.50 -10.86 -6.82
N PHE A 231 -17.28 -10.36 -7.01
CA PHE A 231 -16.59 -10.21 -8.29
C PHE A 231 -15.15 -10.75 -8.20
N PRO A 232 -14.97 -12.09 -8.08
CA PRO A 232 -13.68 -12.69 -7.68
C PRO A 232 -12.53 -12.52 -8.68
N LYS A 233 -12.83 -12.13 -9.93
CA LYS A 233 -11.82 -11.88 -10.97
C LYS A 233 -11.60 -10.38 -11.26
N LEU A 234 -12.31 -9.50 -10.57
CA LEU A 234 -12.29 -8.07 -10.83
C LEU A 234 -10.89 -7.50 -10.58
N GLY A 235 -10.40 -6.73 -11.55
CA GLY A 235 -9.07 -6.15 -11.55
C GLY A 235 -8.91 -5.04 -10.51
N SER A 236 -7.65 -4.74 -10.19
CA SER A 236 -7.29 -3.75 -9.17
C SER A 236 -7.95 -2.38 -9.40
N ALA A 237 -7.93 -1.84 -10.62
CA ALA A 237 -8.51 -0.52 -10.89
C ALA A 237 -10.03 -0.46 -10.61
N ASP A 238 -10.75 -1.54 -10.90
CA ASP A 238 -12.20 -1.63 -10.67
C ASP A 238 -12.53 -1.77 -9.16
N LEU A 239 -11.77 -2.61 -8.45
CA LEU A 239 -11.88 -2.73 -6.98
C LEU A 239 -11.62 -1.38 -6.30
N GLU A 240 -10.54 -0.72 -6.70
CA GLU A 240 -10.10 0.59 -6.22
C GLU A 240 -11.12 1.69 -6.51
N TYR A 241 -11.79 1.64 -7.66
CA TYR A 241 -12.83 2.58 -8.04
C TYR A 241 -14.06 2.44 -7.13
N ARG A 242 -14.50 1.21 -6.89
CA ARG A 242 -15.66 0.92 -6.02
C ARG A 242 -15.39 1.31 -4.57
N ALA A 243 -14.19 1.06 -4.07
CA ALA A 243 -13.78 1.46 -2.73
C ALA A 243 -13.76 3.00 -2.57
N LYS A 244 -13.23 3.74 -3.55
CA LYS A 244 -13.24 5.22 -3.53
C LYS A 244 -14.64 5.82 -3.56
N LEU A 245 -15.55 5.26 -4.35
CA LEU A 245 -16.95 5.69 -4.33
C LEU A 245 -17.61 5.40 -2.98
N THR A 246 -17.23 4.30 -2.32
CA THR A 246 -17.69 3.98 -0.96
C THR A 246 -17.21 5.05 0.02
N GLU A 247 -15.93 5.44 -0.01
CA GLU A 247 -15.40 6.53 0.82
C GLU A 247 -16.14 7.85 0.59
N LEU A 248 -16.23 8.29 -0.67
CA LEU A 248 -16.87 9.55 -1.04
C LEU A 248 -18.37 9.57 -0.72
N SER A 249 -18.99 8.40 -0.50
CA SER A 249 -20.37 8.31 -0.04
C SER A 249 -20.57 8.55 1.46
N LEU A 250 -19.48 8.62 2.23
CA LEU A 250 -19.50 8.65 3.71
C LEU A 250 -18.68 9.79 4.33
N LEU A 251 -17.59 10.23 3.70
CA LEU A 251 -16.67 11.24 4.25
C LEU A 251 -17.35 12.60 4.48
N ASN A 252 -17.07 13.25 5.62
CA ASN A 252 -17.49 14.62 5.90
C ASN A 252 -16.27 15.54 6.04
N ASP A 253 -15.52 15.39 7.13
CA ASP A 253 -14.41 16.28 7.49
C ASP A 253 -13.26 16.18 6.48
N ASP A 254 -12.95 14.97 6.02
CA ASP A 254 -11.84 14.70 5.09
C ASP A 254 -12.30 14.73 3.60
N LEU A 255 -13.59 14.97 3.31
CA LEU A 255 -14.17 14.81 1.96
C LEU A 255 -13.41 15.58 0.87
N PHE A 256 -13.28 16.90 1.03
CA PHE A 256 -12.64 17.73 0.00
C PHE A 256 -11.14 17.52 -0.09
N LYS A 257 -10.50 17.10 1.01
CA LYS A 257 -9.08 16.71 1.00
C LYS A 257 -8.88 15.44 0.17
N ILE A 258 -9.77 14.45 0.31
CA ILE A 258 -9.75 13.23 -0.50
C ILE A 258 -10.07 13.51 -1.97
N ILE A 259 -11.05 14.38 -2.27
CA ILE A 259 -11.33 14.81 -3.66
C ILE A 259 -10.11 15.48 -4.29
N SER A 260 -9.45 16.41 -3.60
CA SER A 260 -8.21 17.05 -4.08
C SER A 260 -7.14 16.01 -4.36
N PHE A 261 -6.95 15.07 -3.42
CA PHE A 261 -5.99 13.97 -3.59
C PHE A 261 -6.29 13.11 -4.82
N PHE A 262 -7.55 12.76 -5.06
CA PHE A 262 -7.94 11.99 -6.26
C PHE A 262 -7.72 12.79 -7.54
N ILE A 263 -8.04 14.09 -7.56
CA ILE A 263 -7.76 14.96 -8.72
C ILE A 263 -6.26 14.98 -9.03
N GLU A 264 -5.43 15.24 -8.02
CA GLU A 264 -3.97 15.37 -8.15
C GLU A 264 -3.28 14.06 -8.55
N ASN A 265 -3.83 12.91 -8.15
CA ASN A 265 -3.26 11.59 -8.38
C ASN A 265 -4.08 10.76 -9.39
N SER A 266 -4.82 11.43 -10.28
CA SER A 266 -5.59 10.80 -11.35
C SER A 266 -4.78 10.67 -12.63
N ASP A 267 -4.73 9.47 -13.19
CA ASP A 267 -4.13 9.21 -14.50
C ASP A 267 -4.79 7.99 -15.16
N ARG A 268 -5.52 8.24 -16.25
CA ARG A 268 -6.21 7.20 -17.02
C ARG A 268 -5.24 6.22 -17.69
N ALA A 269 -4.07 6.70 -18.09
CA ALA A 269 -3.07 5.92 -18.83
C ALA A 269 -2.16 5.10 -17.90
N SER A 270 -2.25 5.32 -16.59
CA SER A 270 -1.43 4.60 -15.61
C SER A 270 -1.70 3.10 -15.60
N GLU A 271 -0.65 2.35 -15.31
CA GLU A 271 -0.71 0.93 -14.94
C GLU A 271 -1.08 0.74 -13.45
N ASN A 272 -1.03 1.80 -12.64
CA ASN A 272 -1.43 1.77 -11.24
C ASN A 272 -2.97 1.83 -11.10
N GLY A 273 -3.55 0.80 -10.49
CA GLY A 273 -4.99 0.70 -10.24
C GLY A 273 -5.57 1.90 -9.47
N HIS A 274 -4.85 2.46 -8.48
CA HIS A 274 -5.30 3.63 -7.73
C HIS A 274 -5.44 4.87 -8.62
N SER A 275 -4.44 5.15 -9.47
CA SER A 275 -4.45 6.34 -10.35
C SER A 275 -5.55 6.29 -11.39
N VAL A 276 -5.81 5.09 -11.94
CA VAL A 276 -6.93 4.86 -12.86
C VAL A 276 -8.26 5.03 -12.12
N ALA A 277 -8.41 4.45 -10.94
CA ALA A 277 -9.62 4.56 -10.13
C ALA A 277 -9.94 6.00 -9.72
N ASN A 278 -8.91 6.77 -9.31
CA ASN A 278 -9.03 8.20 -9.02
C ASN A 278 -9.61 8.96 -10.22
N TYR A 279 -9.08 8.69 -11.42
CA TYR A 279 -9.57 9.31 -12.64
C TYR A 279 -11.06 9.02 -12.87
N PHE A 280 -11.47 7.75 -12.84
CA PHE A 280 -12.86 7.39 -13.10
C PHE A 280 -13.83 7.83 -12.00
N ALA A 281 -13.40 7.86 -10.74
CA ALA A 281 -14.20 8.37 -9.64
C ALA A 281 -14.52 9.87 -9.83
N ILE A 282 -13.49 10.69 -10.08
CA ILE A 282 -13.66 12.12 -10.29
C ILE A 282 -14.40 12.42 -11.59
N ARG A 283 -14.08 11.72 -12.70
CA ARG A 283 -14.80 11.87 -13.97
C ARG A 283 -16.30 11.61 -13.81
N ASN A 284 -16.68 10.46 -13.26
CA ASN A 284 -18.09 10.07 -13.16
C ASN A 284 -18.86 10.98 -12.19
N LEU A 285 -18.22 11.46 -11.11
CA LEU A 285 -18.84 12.48 -10.25
C LEU A 285 -18.95 13.84 -10.94
N SER A 286 -17.95 14.23 -11.74
CA SER A 286 -17.99 15.49 -12.51
C SER A 286 -19.16 15.49 -13.50
N GLU A 287 -19.39 14.36 -14.17
CA GLU A 287 -20.53 14.21 -15.07
C GLU A 287 -21.87 14.20 -14.32
N ALA A 288 -21.91 13.55 -13.16
CA ALA A 288 -23.11 13.51 -12.34
C ALA A 288 -23.51 14.90 -11.82
N ILE A 289 -22.55 15.68 -11.32
CA ILE A 289 -22.78 16.94 -10.59
C ILE A 289 -22.66 18.16 -11.51
N PHE A 290 -21.54 18.30 -12.22
CA PHE A 290 -21.22 19.51 -13.00
C PHE A 290 -21.57 19.41 -14.48
N LYS A 291 -21.94 18.22 -14.97
CA LYS A 291 -22.14 17.94 -16.41
C LYS A 291 -20.89 18.24 -17.25
N THR A 292 -19.72 18.03 -16.66
CA THR A 292 -18.41 18.15 -17.32
C THR A 292 -17.66 16.82 -17.26
N GLU A 293 -16.74 16.60 -18.19
CA GLU A 293 -15.96 15.34 -18.24
C GLU A 293 -15.09 15.17 -16.99
N PHE A 294 -14.39 16.22 -16.55
CA PHE A 294 -13.48 16.14 -15.41
C PHE A 294 -13.28 17.52 -14.78
N GLU A 295 -13.84 17.75 -13.59
CA GLU A 295 -13.68 19.02 -12.86
C GLU A 295 -12.45 18.98 -11.95
N ARG A 296 -11.48 19.87 -12.23
CA ARG A 296 -10.20 19.97 -11.51
C ARG A 296 -10.21 21.04 -10.42
N ASP A 297 -11.17 21.96 -10.45
CA ASP A 297 -11.22 23.09 -9.54
C ASP A 297 -11.84 22.68 -8.19
N ILE A 298 -10.99 22.49 -7.18
CA ILE A 298 -11.41 22.14 -5.83
C ILE A 298 -12.33 23.18 -5.20
N GLU A 299 -12.25 24.46 -5.61
CA GLU A 299 -13.13 25.51 -5.10
C GLU A 299 -14.54 25.40 -5.67
N LYS A 300 -14.74 24.73 -6.81
CA LYS A 300 -16.09 24.34 -7.27
C LYS A 300 -16.63 23.17 -6.48
N TRP A 301 -15.81 22.15 -6.23
CA TRP A 301 -16.21 21.01 -5.40
C TRP A 301 -16.66 21.45 -4.01
N LYS A 302 -15.93 22.35 -3.36
CA LYS A 302 -16.29 22.90 -2.03
C LYS A 302 -17.62 23.65 -1.98
N LYS A 303 -18.17 24.08 -3.12
CA LYS A 303 -19.49 24.72 -3.21
C LYS A 303 -20.64 23.71 -3.23
N ILE A 304 -20.35 22.43 -3.50
CA ILE A 304 -21.35 21.37 -3.53
C ILE A 304 -21.57 20.84 -2.11
N PRO A 305 -22.83 20.74 -1.64
CA PRO A 305 -23.11 20.14 -0.35
C PRO A 305 -22.59 18.69 -0.27
N ALA A 306 -21.97 18.32 0.85
CA ALA A 306 -21.44 16.96 1.05
C ALA A 306 -22.49 15.88 0.77
N LYS A 307 -23.75 16.10 1.19
CA LYS A 307 -24.87 15.20 0.93
C LYS A 307 -25.10 14.91 -0.56
N GLU A 308 -24.94 15.92 -1.43
CA GLU A 308 -25.10 15.75 -2.88
C GLU A 308 -23.97 14.88 -3.46
N ILE A 309 -22.73 15.10 -3.00
CA ILE A 309 -21.58 14.25 -3.35
C ILE A 309 -21.81 12.82 -2.84
N HIS A 310 -22.36 12.65 -1.63
CA HIS A 310 -22.65 11.35 -1.06
C HIS A 310 -23.68 10.58 -1.88
N GLU A 311 -24.75 11.27 -2.31
CA GLU A 311 -25.84 10.70 -3.11
C GLU A 311 -25.35 10.31 -4.50
N ALA A 312 -24.57 11.19 -5.15
CA ALA A 312 -23.96 10.89 -6.44
C ALA A 312 -23.00 9.69 -6.35
N SER A 313 -22.11 9.66 -5.35
CA SER A 313 -21.12 8.60 -5.17
C SER A 313 -21.77 7.24 -4.97
N TYR A 314 -22.77 7.15 -4.08
CA TYR A 314 -23.51 5.92 -3.85
C TYR A 314 -24.34 5.50 -5.06
N GLY A 315 -25.01 6.45 -5.74
CA GLY A 315 -25.78 6.16 -6.95
C GLY A 315 -24.93 5.56 -8.06
N ILE A 316 -23.72 6.09 -8.25
CA ILE A 316 -22.74 5.55 -9.21
C ILE A 316 -22.27 4.15 -8.78
N LEU A 317 -21.96 3.94 -7.50
CA LEU A 317 -21.53 2.64 -6.97
C LEU A 317 -22.62 1.57 -7.16
N LYS A 318 -23.88 1.91 -6.85
CA LYS A 318 -25.03 1.02 -7.02
C LYS A 318 -25.22 0.61 -8.47
N LYS A 319 -25.21 1.58 -9.39
CA LYS A 319 -25.31 1.32 -10.84
C LYS A 319 -24.15 0.43 -11.32
N ASN A 320 -22.93 0.68 -10.85
CA ASN A 320 -21.78 -0.15 -11.18
C ASN A 320 -21.96 -1.60 -10.67
N THR A 321 -22.47 -1.80 -9.46
CA THR A 321 -22.79 -3.14 -8.91
C THR A 321 -23.83 -3.87 -9.77
N GLU A 322 -24.90 -3.19 -10.19
CA GLU A 322 -25.94 -3.75 -11.06
C GLU A 322 -25.35 -4.20 -12.42
N GLN A 323 -24.50 -3.36 -13.03
CA GLN A 323 -23.85 -3.67 -14.30
C GLN A 323 -22.86 -4.84 -14.20
N LEU A 324 -22.03 -4.89 -13.16
CA LEU A 324 -21.11 -6.00 -12.92
C LEU A 324 -21.87 -7.31 -12.66
N SER A 325 -22.96 -7.25 -11.87
CA SER A 325 -23.79 -8.41 -11.58
C SER A 325 -24.42 -9.00 -12.84
N ALA A 326 -24.82 -8.15 -13.80
CA ALA A 326 -25.34 -8.58 -15.09
C ALA A 326 -24.30 -9.27 -15.99
N LEU A 327 -23.01 -8.93 -15.84
CA LEU A 327 -21.90 -9.56 -16.57
C LEU A 327 -21.44 -10.89 -15.95
N GLY A 328 -21.73 -11.11 -14.67
CA GLY A 328 -21.38 -12.33 -13.94
C GLY A 328 -19.97 -12.33 -13.35
N LYS A 329 -19.59 -13.47 -12.74
CA LYS A 329 -18.39 -13.58 -11.89
C LYS A 329 -17.06 -13.55 -12.63
N ASP A 330 -17.08 -13.68 -13.96
CA ASP A 330 -15.89 -13.74 -14.80
C ASP A 330 -15.40 -12.37 -15.30
N VAL A 331 -16.06 -11.28 -14.90
CA VAL A 331 -15.64 -9.93 -15.26
C VAL A 331 -14.28 -9.60 -14.64
N GLU A 332 -13.32 -9.26 -15.49
CA GLU A 332 -11.95 -8.92 -15.08
C GLU A 332 -11.68 -7.42 -15.10
N GLU A 333 -12.18 -6.69 -16.11
CA GLU A 333 -11.98 -5.26 -16.22
C GLU A 333 -13.28 -4.61 -16.71
N PHE A 334 -13.74 -3.56 -16.04
CA PHE A 334 -15.01 -2.92 -16.38
C PHE A 334 -14.87 -1.43 -16.65
N ILE A 335 -14.32 -0.63 -15.74
CA ILE A 335 -14.31 0.84 -15.86
C ILE A 335 -13.53 1.34 -17.08
N LYS A 336 -12.44 0.66 -17.47
CA LYS A 336 -11.68 1.03 -18.68
C LYS A 336 -12.41 0.65 -19.98
N LYS A 337 -13.25 -0.40 -19.95
CA LYS A 337 -13.92 -0.96 -21.15
C LYS A 337 -15.33 -0.42 -21.36
N SER A 338 -16.01 -0.04 -20.28
CA SER A 338 -17.42 0.37 -20.27
C SER A 338 -17.66 1.78 -20.86
N ILE A 339 -16.61 2.50 -21.24
CA ILE A 339 -16.68 3.89 -21.68
C ILE A 339 -15.89 4.04 -22.99
N LYS A 340 -16.62 4.03 -24.11
CA LYS A 340 -16.17 4.55 -25.41
C LYS A 340 -16.57 6.01 -25.55
#